data_AF-A0A924XYT8-F1
#
_entry.id   AF-A0A924XYT8-F1
#
_cell.length_a   1.000
_cell.length_b   1.000
_cell.length_c   1.000
_cell.angle_alpha   90.00
_cell.angle_beta   90.00
_cell.angle_gamma   90.00
#
_symmetry.space_group_name_H-M   'P 1'
#
loop_
_entity.id
_entity.type
_entity.pdbx_description
1 polymer ?
#
loop_
_entity_poly.entity_id
_entity_poly.type
_entity_poly.pdbx_seq_one_letter_code
_entity_poly.pdbx_strand_id
1 'polypeptide(L)'
;MDGKGWLPAGGLAIGNSIVTRAGPRMFVKSVKWHRRAEGYAVYNFEVEALSGKDADGENTHSYFVGKASGGAWVHNGKYNLGQRPVQHFTDA
;
A
#
# COMPACT_ATOMS: atom_id res chain seq x y z
N MET A 1 -0.69 9.03 -19.40
CA MET A 1 -0.87 7.75 -18.66
C MET A 1 -1.55 8.11 -17.35
N ASP A 2 -2.83 7.79 -17.19
CA ASP A 2 -3.63 8.26 -16.06
C ASP A 2 -3.51 7.28 -14.87
N GLY A 3 -2.35 7.28 -14.23
CA GLY A 3 -2.15 6.59 -12.96
C GLY A 3 -2.35 7.56 -11.80
N LYS A 4 -3.08 7.16 -10.75
CA LYS A 4 -3.25 7.98 -9.53
C LYS A 4 -1.99 8.02 -8.64
N GLY A 5 -0.84 7.53 -9.12
CA GLY A 5 0.35 7.32 -8.30
C GLY A 5 0.11 6.27 -7.20
N TRP A 6 0.77 6.45 -6.06
CA TRP A 6 0.58 5.60 -4.88
C TRP A 6 -0.73 5.94 -4.17
N LEU A 7 -1.51 4.90 -3.84
CA LEU A 7 -2.78 5.04 -3.14
C LEU A 7 -2.78 4.15 -1.89
N PRO A 8 -3.23 4.64 -0.71
CA PRO A 8 -3.45 3.77 0.44
C PRO A 8 -4.40 2.63 0.07
N ALA A 9 -4.14 1.42 0.57
CA ALA A 9 -4.96 0.25 0.25
C ALA A 9 -6.46 0.46 0.55
N GLY A 10 -6.78 1.24 1.59
CA GLY A 10 -8.17 1.60 1.94
C GLY A 10 -8.87 2.54 0.95
N GLY A 11 -8.13 3.20 0.05
CA GLY A 11 -8.67 4.06 -1.00
C GLY A 11 -8.92 3.35 -2.33
N LEU A 12 -8.55 2.07 -2.46
CA LEU A 12 -8.76 1.30 -3.68
C LEU A 12 -10.24 1.02 -3.91
N ALA A 13 -10.70 1.21 -5.16
CA ALA A 13 -12.04 0.85 -5.60
C ALA A 13 -12.00 -0.30 -6.61
N ILE A 14 -13.11 -1.05 -6.72
CA ILE A 14 -13.28 -2.08 -7.75
C ILE A 14 -13.04 -1.46 -9.14
N GLY A 15 -12.32 -2.18 -9.99
CA GLY A 15 -11.93 -1.71 -11.32
C GLY A 15 -10.68 -0.83 -11.34
N ASN A 16 -10.13 -0.42 -10.19
CA ASN A 16 -8.82 0.24 -10.17
C ASN A 16 -7.74 -0.71 -10.70
N SER A 17 -6.88 -0.18 -11.57
CA SER A 17 -5.73 -0.89 -12.09
C SER A 17 -4.57 -0.88 -11.10
N ILE A 18 -3.92 -2.03 -10.95
CA ILE A 18 -2.75 -2.27 -10.12
C ILE A 18 -1.57 -2.63 -11.04
N VAL A 19 -0.43 -1.97 -10.82
CA VAL A 19 0.82 -2.27 -11.53
C VAL A 19 1.42 -3.57 -10.99
N THR A 20 1.97 -4.39 -11.87
CA THR A 20 2.59 -5.67 -11.52
C THR A 20 3.96 -5.83 -12.15
N ARG A 21 4.75 -6.79 -11.64
CA ARG A 21 6.09 -7.08 -12.15
C ARG A 21 6.09 -7.54 -13.61
N ALA A 22 5.10 -8.33 -14.03
CA ALA A 22 5.02 -8.88 -15.38
C ALA A 22 4.55 -7.87 -16.44
N GLY A 23 4.28 -6.62 -16.03
CA GLY A 23 3.49 -5.70 -16.84
C GLY A 23 2.05 -6.20 -17.02
N PRO A 24 1.29 -5.56 -17.91
CA PRO A 24 -0.14 -5.21 -17.78
C PRO A 24 -0.81 -5.16 -16.39
N ARG A 25 -1.95 -4.46 -16.35
CA ARG A 25 -2.69 -4.07 -15.15
C ARG A 25 -3.48 -5.25 -14.57
N MET A 26 -3.25 -5.60 -13.31
CA MET A 26 -4.28 -6.31 -12.53
C MET A 26 -5.42 -5.35 -12.19
N PHE A 27 -6.62 -5.85 -11.94
CA PHE A 27 -7.75 -5.02 -11.51
C PHE A 27 -8.26 -5.47 -10.14
N VAL A 28 -8.62 -4.51 -9.29
CA VAL A 28 -9.33 -4.80 -8.04
C VAL A 28 -10.69 -5.41 -8.38
N LYS A 29 -10.91 -6.68 -8.05
CA LYS A 29 -12.19 -7.37 -8.28
C LYS A 29 -13.15 -7.22 -7.09
N SER A 30 -12.62 -7.12 -5.88
CA SER A 30 -13.39 -7.00 -4.65
C SER A 30 -12.55 -6.37 -3.55
N VAL A 31 -13.19 -5.65 -2.63
CA VAL A 31 -12.57 -5.15 -1.39
C VAL A 31 -13.35 -5.71 -0.21
N LYS A 32 -12.64 -6.28 0.76
CA LYS A 32 -13.23 -6.80 2.00
C LYS A 32 -12.47 -6.24 3.19
N TRP A 33 -13.20 -5.63 4.11
CA TRP A 33 -12.64 -5.14 5.36
C TRP A 33 -12.73 -6.23 6.42
N HIS A 34 -11.57 -6.69 6.88
CA HIS A 34 -11.46 -7.62 8.00
C HIS A 34 -10.96 -6.88 9.23
N ARG A 35 -11.68 -6.99 10.34
CA ARG A 35 -11.36 -6.34 11.61
C ARG A 35 -11.38 -7.35 12.74
N ARG A 36 -10.45 -7.19 13.67
CA ARG A 36 -10.33 -7.97 14.90
C ARG A 36 -9.94 -7.00 16.02
N ALA A 37 -10.53 -7.16 17.21
CA ALA A 37 -10.30 -6.25 18.34
C ALA A 37 -8.83 -6.20 18.73
N GLU A 38 -8.15 -7.35 18.74
CA GLU A 38 -6.71 -7.45 19.05
C GLU A 38 -5.81 -7.03 17.88
N GLY A 39 -6.38 -6.68 16.72
CA GLY A 39 -5.64 -6.40 15.49
C GLY A 39 -5.07 -7.65 14.80
N TYR A 40 -4.28 -7.41 13.77
CA TYR A 40 -3.52 -8.44 13.06
C TYR A 40 -2.03 -8.15 13.20
N ALA A 41 -1.24 -9.18 13.50
CA ALA A 41 0.21 -9.09 13.35
C ALA A 41 0.53 -8.90 11.86
N VAL A 42 1.24 -7.83 11.53
CA VAL A 42 1.65 -7.49 10.16
C VAL A 42 3.14 -7.22 10.12
N TYR A 43 3.75 -7.49 8.98
CA TYR A 43 5.20 -7.36 8.78
C TYR A 43 5.47 -6.42 7.61
N ASN A 44 6.51 -5.62 7.75
CA ASN A 44 7.07 -4.79 6.70
C ASN A 44 8.60 -4.83 6.80
N PHE A 45 9.29 -4.63 5.68
CA PHE A 45 10.73 -4.40 5.65
C PHE A 45 11.00 -3.16 4.81
N GLU A 46 12.04 -2.41 5.15
CA GLU A 46 12.44 -1.25 4.37
C GLU A 46 13.35 -1.70 3.22
N VAL A 47 12.98 -1.34 2.00
CA VAL A 47 13.85 -1.52 0.83
C VAL A 47 14.79 -0.34 0.76
N GLU A 48 16.10 -0.59 0.68
CA GLU A 48 17.07 0.49 0.46
C GLU A 48 16.79 1.20 -0.88
N ALA A 49 16.92 2.53 -0.84
CA ALA A 49 16.86 3.36 -2.01
C ALA A 49 17.99 3.02 -3.00
N LEU A 50 17.67 2.49 -4.17
CA LEU A 50 18.58 2.63 -5.31
C LEU A 50 18.54 4.08 -5.75
N SER A 51 19.71 4.71 -5.94
CA SER A 51 19.84 6.11 -6.30
C SER A 51 18.86 6.53 -7.39
N GLY A 52 17.85 7.33 -7.02
CA GLY A 52 16.76 7.74 -7.89
C GLY A 52 15.59 8.26 -7.08
N LYS A 53 15.14 9.48 -7.40
CA LYS A 53 13.95 10.08 -6.80
C LYS A 53 12.74 9.76 -7.66
N ASP A 54 11.62 9.41 -7.03
CA ASP A 54 10.32 9.31 -7.67
C ASP A 54 9.76 10.70 -8.02
N ALA A 55 8.54 10.72 -8.58
CA ALA A 55 7.89 11.97 -9.00
C ALA A 55 7.64 12.96 -7.85
N ASP A 56 7.68 12.49 -6.60
CA ASP A 56 7.51 13.30 -5.39
C ASP A 56 8.85 13.67 -4.75
N GLY A 57 9.98 13.33 -5.41
CA GLY A 57 11.33 13.69 -4.95
C GLY A 57 11.89 12.74 -3.90
N GLU A 58 11.24 11.60 -3.67
CA GLU A 58 11.55 10.61 -2.63
C GLU A 58 12.22 9.38 -3.22
N ASN A 59 13.09 8.72 -2.45
CA ASN A 59 13.73 7.52 -2.93
C ASN A 59 12.72 6.38 -3.16
N THR A 60 12.89 5.57 -4.21
CA THR A 60 11.95 4.49 -4.51
C THR A 60 12.08 3.32 -3.55
N HIS A 61 11.27 3.30 -2.50
CA HIS A 61 11.18 2.21 -1.53
C HIS A 61 10.00 1.30 -1.90
N SER A 62 10.16 0.47 -2.93
CA SER A 62 9.06 -0.34 -3.47
C SER A 62 9.45 -1.79 -3.71
N TYR A 63 8.47 -2.68 -3.62
CA TYR A 63 8.65 -4.13 -3.81
C TYR A 63 7.37 -4.76 -4.35
N PHE A 64 7.44 -6.04 -4.72
CA PHE A 64 6.30 -6.79 -5.26
C PHE A 64 5.76 -7.80 -4.24
N VAL A 65 4.44 -7.84 -4.05
CA VAL A 65 3.77 -8.74 -3.09
C VAL A 65 2.75 -9.62 -3.79
N GLY A 66 2.69 -10.89 -3.40
CA GLY A 66 1.78 -11.88 -3.95
C GLY A 66 2.35 -12.60 -5.18
N LYS A 67 1.60 -13.60 -5.67
CA LYS A 67 2.06 -14.49 -6.76
C LYS A 67 1.47 -14.15 -8.13
N ALA A 68 0.30 -13.52 -8.17
CA ALA A 68 -0.39 -13.18 -9.42
C ALA A 68 0.41 -12.15 -10.22
N SER A 69 0.68 -12.45 -11.50
CA SER A 69 1.44 -11.59 -12.42
C SER A 69 2.78 -11.09 -11.86
N GLY A 70 3.45 -11.90 -11.04
CA GLY A 70 4.73 -11.53 -10.41
C GLY A 70 4.61 -10.56 -9.24
N GLY A 71 3.40 -10.29 -8.77
CA GLY A 71 3.09 -9.50 -7.57
C GLY A 71 2.61 -8.08 -7.86
N ALA A 72 1.78 -7.55 -6.96
CA ALA A 72 1.37 -6.15 -6.98
C ALA A 72 2.53 -5.26 -6.54
N TRP A 73 2.74 -4.15 -7.24
CA TRP A 73 3.76 -3.16 -6.89
C TRP A 73 3.27 -2.33 -5.71
N VAL A 74 3.99 -2.40 -4.59
CA VAL A 74 3.66 -1.69 -3.34
C VAL A 74 4.84 -0.83 -2.91
N HIS A 75 4.56 0.18 -2.09
CA HIS A 75 5.54 1.13 -1.58
C HIS A 75 5.58 1.09 -0.04
N ASN A 76 6.77 1.22 0.52
CA ASN A 76 7.00 1.43 1.94
C ASN A 76 6.32 2.72 2.41
N GLY A 77 5.15 2.64 3.03
CA GLY A 77 4.53 3.82 3.63
C GLY A 77 5.46 4.43 4.69
N LYS A 78 5.76 5.74 4.59
CA LYS A 78 6.34 6.48 5.71
C LYS A 78 5.27 6.52 6.80
N TYR A 79 5.41 5.69 7.83
CA TYR A 79 4.57 5.78 9.01
C TYR A 79 5.00 7.02 9.80
N ASN A 80 4.33 8.14 9.60
CA ASN A 80 4.37 9.23 10.57
C ASN A 80 3.70 8.71 11.84
N LEU A 81 4.48 8.18 12.77
CA LEU A 81 4.02 7.66 14.05
C LEU A 81 3.28 8.72 14.90
N GLY A 82 3.30 10.00 14.49
CA GLY A 82 2.55 11.11 15.08
C GLY A 82 1.13 11.36 14.54
N GLN A 83 0.64 10.58 13.57
CA GLN A 83 -0.76 10.67 13.09
C GLN A 83 -1.52 9.35 13.27
N ARG A 84 -1.38 8.71 14.44
CA ARG A 84 -2.42 7.76 14.85
C ARG A 84 -3.70 8.58 15.11
N PRO A 85 -4.87 8.24 14.55
CA PRO A 85 -6.10 8.67 15.17
C PRO A 85 -6.13 7.97 16.53
N VAL A 86 -5.80 8.70 17.59
CA VAL A 86 -6.15 8.27 18.94
C VAL A 86 -7.66 8.40 19.01
N GLN A 87 -8.40 7.34 18.65
CA GLN A 87 -9.77 7.22 19.11
C GLN A 87 -9.68 7.00 20.62
N HIS A 88 -9.81 8.09 21.37
CA HIS A 88 -10.16 8.02 22.79
C HIS A 88 -11.54 7.38 22.87
N PHE A 89 -11.58 6.09 23.19
CA PHE A 89 -12.78 5.49 23.75
C PHE A 89 -12.73 5.79 25.25
N THR A 90 -13.59 6.70 25.70
CA THR A 90 -13.96 6.80 27.11
C THR A 90 -15.18 5.94 27.32
N ASP A 91 -15.08 4.98 28.24
CA ASP A 91 -16.21 4.15 28.64
C ASP A 91 -17.30 5.02 29.28
N ALA A 92 -18.57 4.65 29.02
CA ALA A 92 -19.75 5.21 29.67
C ALA A 92 -20.29 4.22 30.71
#